data_AF-A0A954VWP2-F1
#
_entry.id   AF-A0A954VWP2-F1
#
_cell.length_a   1.000
_cell.length_b   1.000
_cell.length_c   1.000
_cell.angle_alpha   90.00
_cell.angle_beta   90.00
_cell.angle_gamma   90.00
#
_symmetry.space_group_name_H-M   'P 1'
#
loop_
_entity.id
_entity.type
_entity.pdbx_description
1 polymer ?
#
loop_
_entity_poly.entity_id
_entity_poly.type
_entity_poly.pdbx_seq_one_letter_code
_entity_poly.pdbx_strand_id
1 'polypeptide(L)'
;MVRRDSQLRHRHLKRLYVRRPRLATEHLEDRILLAADLSEIRTTLDESSSTMDVSHVLTEYTNPDEPIRIGVHQSLHGSGTFAGKLINFGQLRPGNSPGIQNVNEFTQASGGSLQIEIGGTSPGPGAQNVDDGYDQINVTTLATLDGTLDIELINDFTPSIGDTFDILTFGSVTGKFSIGTGLYGFGDGSLYFDLVEQADRLQLVVKQLPNGAHLLPSSSAAH
;
A
#
# COMPACT_ATOMS: atom_id res chain seq x y z
N MET A 1 -48.38 -45.32 -56.70
CA MET A 1 -48.34 -45.41 -58.17
C MET A 1 -48.54 -44.00 -58.72
N VAL A 2 -47.50 -43.16 -58.68
CA VAL A 2 -46.66 -42.73 -59.83
C VAL A 2 -47.48 -42.37 -61.08
N ARG A 3 -47.49 -41.08 -61.45
CA ARG A 3 -47.00 -40.47 -62.72
C ARG A 3 -47.74 -39.13 -62.98
N ARG A 4 -47.02 -37.98 -62.97
CA ARG A 4 -46.49 -37.22 -64.15
C ARG A 4 -47.60 -36.40 -64.86
N ASP A 5 -47.42 -35.22 -65.42
CA ASP A 5 -46.24 -34.36 -65.62
C ASP A 5 -46.72 -32.95 -66.07
N SER A 6 -45.84 -31.97 -65.83
CA SER A 6 -45.43 -30.84 -66.69
C SER A 6 -46.46 -29.96 -67.44
N GLN A 7 -46.27 -28.64 -67.30
CA GLN A 7 -45.98 -27.77 -68.46
C GLN A 7 -44.98 -26.67 -68.05
N LEU A 8 -43.79 -26.74 -68.65
CA LEU A 8 -42.72 -25.75 -68.69
C LEU A 8 -43.04 -24.63 -69.70
N ARG A 9 -42.65 -23.38 -69.42
CA ARG A 9 -42.16 -22.40 -70.44
C ARG A 9 -41.17 -21.43 -69.75
N HIS A 10 -39.86 -21.66 -69.78
CA HIS A 10 -38.88 -21.16 -70.77
C HIS A 10 -39.11 -19.71 -71.25
N ARG A 11 -38.22 -18.77 -70.84
CA ARG A 11 -37.41 -17.93 -71.75
C ARG A 11 -36.43 -16.96 -71.02
N HIS A 12 -35.15 -17.16 -71.35
CA HIS A 12 -34.09 -16.20 -71.71
C HIS A 12 -33.66 -15.01 -70.79
N LEU A 13 -32.57 -15.29 -70.06
CA LEU A 13 -31.28 -14.59 -69.97
C LEU A 13 -31.04 -13.19 -70.60
N LYS A 14 -30.33 -12.38 -69.79
CA LYS A 14 -29.25 -11.38 -70.04
C LYS A 14 -29.60 -9.89 -70.07
N ARG A 15 -29.22 -9.19 -68.99
CA ARG A 15 -28.24 -8.09 -69.05
C ARG A 15 -27.47 -7.94 -67.73
N LEU A 16 -26.16 -7.78 -67.85
CA LEU A 16 -25.13 -7.80 -66.81
C LEU A 16 -24.64 -6.37 -66.52
N TYR A 17 -24.19 -6.13 -65.26
CA TYR A 17 -23.31 -5.05 -64.76
C TYR A 17 -23.90 -3.61 -64.69
N VAL A 18 -23.72 -2.79 -63.65
CA VAL A 18 -22.64 -2.65 -62.64
C VAL A 18 -23.18 -2.00 -61.34
N ARG A 19 -22.94 -2.61 -60.18
CA ARG A 19 -22.33 -1.92 -59.02
C ARG A 19 -21.38 -2.93 -58.35
N ARG A 20 -20.10 -2.54 -58.26
CA ARG A 20 -18.99 -3.25 -57.60
C ARG A 20 -18.96 -2.91 -56.09
N PRO A 21 -18.18 -3.62 -55.25
CA PRO A 21 -18.67 -4.29 -54.02
C PRO A 21 -18.09 -3.73 -52.71
N ARG A 22 -18.54 -4.27 -51.56
CA ARG A 22 -17.62 -4.72 -50.49
C ARG A 22 -18.28 -5.86 -49.69
N LEU A 23 -17.61 -7.02 -49.67
CA LEU A 23 -17.90 -8.11 -48.76
C LEU A 23 -17.39 -7.73 -47.37
N ALA A 24 -18.16 -7.99 -46.31
CA ALA A 24 -17.69 -8.63 -45.09
C ALA A 24 -18.87 -8.97 -44.15
N THR A 25 -18.75 -10.16 -43.58
CA THR A 25 -19.48 -10.87 -42.55
C THR A 25 -19.60 -10.14 -41.20
N GLU A 26 -20.50 -10.69 -40.35
CA GLU A 26 -20.57 -10.60 -38.87
C GLU A 26 -21.27 -9.39 -38.22
N HIS A 27 -22.42 -9.66 -37.56
CA HIS A 27 -22.70 -9.07 -36.26
C HIS A 27 -23.67 -9.95 -35.47
N LEU A 28 -23.10 -10.85 -34.67
CA LEU A 28 -23.80 -11.73 -33.73
C LEU A 28 -23.42 -11.37 -32.27
N GLU A 29 -23.17 -10.10 -31.97
CA GLU A 29 -22.52 -9.68 -30.71
C GLU A 29 -23.43 -8.86 -29.75
N ASP A 30 -24.68 -8.53 -30.10
CA ASP A 30 -25.47 -7.58 -29.28
C ASP A 30 -26.26 -8.20 -28.10
N ARG A 31 -25.83 -9.34 -27.54
CA ARG A 31 -26.53 -9.95 -26.38
C ARG A 31 -25.64 -10.41 -25.23
N ILE A 32 -24.59 -9.66 -24.91
CA ILE A 32 -23.85 -9.81 -23.65
C ILE A 32 -23.81 -8.46 -22.91
N LEU A 33 -24.92 -8.12 -22.27
CA LEU A 33 -25.01 -6.99 -21.32
C LEU A 33 -25.80 -7.43 -20.08
N LEU A 34 -25.40 -8.53 -19.43
CA LEU A 34 -25.83 -8.85 -18.07
C LEU A 34 -24.99 -9.95 -17.40
N ALA A 35 -23.67 -9.95 -17.58
CA ALA A 35 -22.74 -10.80 -16.82
C ALA A 35 -21.27 -10.34 -16.98
N ALA A 36 -21.02 -9.03 -17.05
CA ALA A 36 -19.68 -8.52 -16.78
C ALA A 36 -19.50 -8.61 -15.25
N ASP A 37 -19.00 -9.76 -14.84
CA ASP A 37 -18.66 -10.13 -13.48
C ASP A 37 -17.70 -9.09 -12.88
N LEU A 38 -18.02 -8.61 -11.68
CA LEU A 38 -17.31 -7.56 -10.95
C LEU A 38 -15.86 -7.95 -10.60
N SER A 39 -15.44 -9.17 -10.92
CA SER A 39 -14.08 -9.68 -10.80
C SER A 39 -13.10 -9.12 -11.83
N GLU A 40 -13.56 -8.69 -13.02
CA GLU A 40 -12.66 -8.21 -14.09
C GLU A 40 -12.31 -6.71 -13.98
N ILE A 41 -13.03 -5.95 -13.14
CA ILE A 41 -12.67 -4.54 -12.87
C ILE A 41 -11.58 -4.42 -11.78
N ARG A 42 -11.35 -5.46 -10.97
CA ARG A 42 -10.34 -5.45 -9.90
C ARG A 42 -8.95 -5.96 -10.33
N THR A 43 -8.71 -6.12 -11.63
CA THR A 43 -7.45 -6.66 -12.18
C THR A 43 -6.81 -5.78 -13.28
N THR A 44 -6.92 -4.45 -13.18
CA THR A 44 -5.89 -3.56 -13.73
C THR A 44 -4.83 -3.28 -12.66
N LEU A 45 -3.99 -4.27 -12.39
CA LEU A 45 -2.65 -4.04 -11.87
C LEU A 45 -1.73 -3.94 -13.09
N ASP A 46 -1.13 -2.77 -13.37
CA ASP A 46 0.16 -2.72 -14.07
C ASP A 46 0.89 -1.36 -13.87
N GLU A 47 1.97 -1.42 -13.08
CA GLU A 47 3.21 -0.61 -13.17
C GLU A 47 3.24 0.91 -12.88
N SER A 48 2.14 1.58 -12.52
CA SER A 48 2.24 2.96 -11.99
C SER A 48 2.33 2.96 -10.46
N SER A 49 3.42 3.51 -9.92
CA SER A 49 3.48 3.86 -8.51
C SER A 49 2.29 4.75 -8.16
N SER A 50 1.43 4.32 -7.25
CA SER A 50 0.24 5.07 -6.85
C SER A 50 0.33 5.47 -5.38
N THR A 51 0.29 6.77 -5.11
CA THR A 51 0.17 7.32 -3.77
C THR A 51 -1.30 7.52 -3.44
N MET A 52 -1.75 6.93 -2.33
CA MET A 52 -3.11 7.00 -1.80
C MET A 52 -3.12 7.80 -0.51
N ASP A 53 -4.18 8.58 -0.30
CA ASP A 53 -4.43 9.31 0.95
C ASP A 53 -5.50 8.58 1.78
N VAL A 54 -5.26 8.41 3.08
CA VAL A 54 -6.19 7.76 4.03
C VAL A 54 -7.59 8.37 3.97
N SER A 55 -7.72 9.70 3.83
CA SER A 55 -9.02 10.36 3.75
C SER A 55 -9.81 9.93 2.51
N HIS A 56 -9.15 9.74 1.37
CA HIS A 56 -9.78 9.22 0.16
C HIS A 56 -10.18 7.75 0.32
N VAL A 57 -9.26 6.92 0.83
CA VAL A 57 -9.53 5.48 1.08
C VAL A 57 -10.74 5.31 2.00
N LEU A 58 -10.85 6.13 3.05
CA LEU A 58 -11.98 6.08 3.99
C LEU A 58 -13.33 6.45 3.37
N THR A 59 -13.37 7.24 2.29
CA THR A 59 -14.63 7.52 1.59
C THR A 59 -15.15 6.33 0.79
N GLU A 60 -14.25 5.43 0.37
CA GLU A 60 -14.58 4.24 -0.41
C GLU A 60 -14.73 2.98 0.48
N TYR A 61 -14.19 3.03 1.70
CA TYR A 61 -14.21 1.93 2.65
C TYR A 61 -15.58 1.75 3.31
N THR A 62 -16.43 0.94 2.69
CA THR A 62 -17.83 0.72 3.12
C THR A 62 -18.06 -0.60 3.84
N ASN A 63 -17.13 -1.56 3.76
CA ASN A 63 -17.26 -2.87 4.38
C ASN A 63 -16.06 -3.18 5.30
N PRO A 64 -16.25 -3.19 6.64
CA PRO A 64 -15.16 -3.45 7.58
C PRO A 64 -14.59 -4.87 7.52
N ASP A 65 -15.31 -5.82 6.91
CA ASP A 65 -14.85 -7.21 6.75
C ASP A 65 -13.89 -7.39 5.55
N GLU A 66 -13.85 -6.44 4.62
CA GLU A 66 -12.90 -6.46 3.50
C GLU A 66 -11.61 -5.76 3.94
N PRO A 67 -10.42 -6.41 3.85
CA PRO A 67 -9.19 -5.76 4.24
C PRO A 67 -8.81 -4.64 3.28
N ILE A 68 -8.33 -3.52 3.80
CA ILE A 68 -7.60 -2.52 3.00
C ILE A 68 -6.24 -3.10 2.65
N ARG A 69 -5.86 -3.02 1.38
CA ARG A 69 -4.60 -3.54 0.87
C ARG A 69 -3.79 -2.41 0.24
N ILE A 70 -2.55 -2.26 0.68
CA ILE A 70 -1.54 -1.46 0.00
C ILE A 70 -0.77 -2.43 -0.87
N GLY A 71 -0.90 -2.35 -2.19
CA GLY A 71 -0.23 -3.22 -3.15
C GLY A 71 1.28 -2.96 -3.24
N VAL A 72 2.02 -3.93 -3.78
CA VAL A 72 3.43 -3.73 -4.16
C VAL A 72 3.47 -2.56 -5.17
N HIS A 73 4.30 -1.54 -4.93
CA HIS A 73 4.33 -0.24 -5.66
C HIS A 73 3.26 0.80 -5.27
N GLN A 74 2.41 0.54 -4.28
CA GLN A 74 1.53 1.57 -3.74
C GLN A 74 2.13 2.17 -2.46
N SER A 75 1.84 3.45 -2.22
CA SER A 75 2.12 4.12 -0.96
C SER A 75 0.81 4.63 -0.37
N LEU A 76 0.58 4.41 0.92
CA LEU A 76 -0.54 4.98 1.67
C LEU A 76 0.01 5.95 2.70
N HIS A 77 -0.43 7.21 2.63
CA HIS A 77 -0.14 8.23 3.62
C HIS A 77 -1.41 8.84 4.21
N GLY A 78 -1.28 9.54 5.33
CA GLY A 78 -2.37 10.16 6.06
C GLY A 78 -2.64 9.48 7.40
N SER A 79 -3.47 10.13 8.22
CA SER A 79 -3.87 9.63 9.55
C SER A 79 -5.34 9.26 9.54
N GLY A 80 -5.75 8.31 10.37
CA GLY A 80 -7.15 7.97 10.51
C GLY A 80 -7.42 6.69 11.28
N THR A 81 -8.65 6.21 11.17
CA THR A 81 -9.11 4.97 11.79
C THR A 81 -9.70 4.05 10.74
N PHE A 82 -9.06 2.90 10.52
CA PHE A 82 -9.63 1.81 9.75
C PHE A 82 -10.28 0.81 10.69
N ALA A 83 -11.59 0.64 10.59
CA ALA A 83 -12.34 -0.25 11.47
C ALA A 83 -12.01 -1.74 11.26
N GLY A 84 -11.40 -2.11 10.12
CA GLY A 84 -11.04 -3.48 9.79
C GLY A 84 -9.53 -3.71 9.69
N LYS A 85 -9.17 -4.69 8.87
CA LYS A 85 -7.79 -5.13 8.68
C LYS A 85 -7.07 -4.27 7.65
N LEU A 86 -5.85 -3.86 7.95
CA LEU A 86 -4.92 -3.24 7.01
C LEU A 86 -3.79 -4.22 6.67
N ILE A 87 -3.56 -4.44 5.38
CA ILE A 87 -2.48 -5.30 4.87
C ILE A 87 -1.55 -4.48 4.00
N ASN A 88 -0.29 -4.37 4.42
CA ASN A 88 0.74 -3.61 3.74
C ASN A 88 1.68 -4.51 2.93
N PHE A 89 1.51 -4.55 1.60
CA PHE A 89 2.49 -5.10 0.65
C PHE A 89 3.34 -4.01 -0.01
N GLY A 90 3.00 -2.73 0.17
CA GLY A 90 3.68 -1.58 -0.40
C GLY A 90 4.34 -0.74 0.69
N GLN A 91 4.12 0.57 0.66
CA GLN A 91 4.62 1.49 1.67
C GLN A 91 3.46 2.06 2.50
N LEU A 92 3.58 2.02 3.82
CA LEU A 92 2.70 2.72 4.75
C LEU A 92 3.48 3.83 5.45
N ARG A 93 2.93 5.04 5.45
CA ARG A 93 3.51 6.24 6.07
C ARG A 93 2.42 6.97 6.88
N PRO A 94 2.31 6.76 8.21
CA PRO A 94 1.29 7.44 9.00
C PRO A 94 1.37 8.98 8.87
N GLY A 95 0.22 9.63 8.73
CA GLY A 95 0.11 11.09 8.58
C GLY A 95 0.53 11.66 7.22
N ASN A 96 0.43 12.98 7.11
CA ASN A 96 1.32 13.75 6.22
C ASN A 96 2.63 14.09 6.94
N SER A 97 2.93 13.24 7.94
CA SER A 97 4.11 13.20 8.76
C SER A 97 4.26 14.32 9.79
N PRO A 98 4.37 14.00 11.09
CA PRO A 98 4.02 12.73 11.74
C PRO A 98 2.50 12.52 11.96
N GLY A 99 2.05 11.28 12.17
CA GLY A 99 0.63 10.92 12.29
C GLY A 99 0.32 9.66 13.09
N ILE A 100 -0.98 9.43 13.34
CA ILE A 100 -1.47 8.23 14.03
C ILE A 100 -2.42 7.47 13.10
N GLN A 101 -2.11 6.19 12.89
CA GLN A 101 -2.97 5.26 12.17
C GLN A 101 -3.57 4.24 13.14
N ASN A 102 -4.89 4.25 13.29
CA ASN A 102 -5.61 3.26 14.11
C ASN A 102 -6.20 2.18 13.21
N VAL A 103 -6.03 0.91 13.57
CA VAL A 103 -6.53 -0.25 12.82
C VAL A 103 -7.03 -1.36 13.77
N ASN A 104 -7.93 -2.22 13.30
CA ASN A 104 -8.33 -3.38 14.09
C ASN A 104 -7.26 -4.47 14.06
N GLU A 105 -6.77 -4.81 12.86
CA GLU A 105 -5.70 -5.79 12.63
C GLU A 105 -4.70 -5.20 11.64
N PHE A 106 -3.41 -5.48 11.85
CA PHE A 106 -2.34 -5.05 10.96
C PHE A 106 -1.52 -6.23 10.46
N THR A 107 -1.29 -6.29 9.16
CA THR A 107 -0.33 -7.22 8.55
C THR A 107 0.69 -6.44 7.73
N GLN A 108 1.92 -6.41 8.21
CA GLN A 108 3.08 -6.01 7.43
C GLN A 108 3.58 -7.23 6.65
N ALA A 109 3.44 -7.22 5.32
CA ALA A 109 3.92 -8.31 4.49
C ALA A 109 5.43 -8.22 4.25
N SER A 110 6.05 -9.34 3.89
CA SER A 110 7.50 -9.46 3.66
C SER A 110 8.06 -8.51 2.59
N GLY A 111 7.23 -8.10 1.63
CA GLY A 111 7.61 -7.15 0.58
C GLY A 111 7.25 -5.69 0.87
N GLY A 112 6.53 -5.43 1.97
CA GLY A 112 6.12 -4.09 2.34
C GLY A 112 7.15 -3.38 3.22
N SER A 113 7.03 -2.05 3.28
CA SER A 113 7.75 -1.18 4.21
C SER A 113 6.79 -0.35 5.06
N LEU A 114 7.07 -0.27 6.36
CA LEU A 114 6.49 0.72 7.25
C LEU A 114 7.52 1.82 7.50
N GLN A 115 7.21 3.05 7.10
CA GLN A 115 8.01 4.21 7.47
C GLN A 115 7.43 4.86 8.73
N ILE A 116 8.32 5.25 9.65
CA ILE A 116 8.01 5.97 10.89
C ILE A 116 8.89 7.21 10.94
N GLU A 117 8.28 8.38 10.92
CA GLU A 117 8.94 9.66 11.09
C GLU A 117 8.98 10.09 12.57
N ILE A 118 10.09 10.66 13.01
CA ILE A 118 10.31 11.13 14.39
C ILE A 118 10.87 12.55 14.34
N GLY A 119 10.04 13.53 14.70
CA GLY A 119 10.37 14.95 14.85
C GLY A 119 10.35 15.44 16.30
N GLY A 120 9.90 14.61 17.24
CA GLY A 120 9.92 14.88 18.68
C GLY A 120 9.32 13.73 19.48
N THR A 121 9.04 13.96 20.77
CA THR A 121 8.75 12.88 21.74
C THR A 121 7.27 12.66 22.03
N SER A 122 6.35 13.28 21.28
CA SER A 122 4.90 13.10 21.43
C SER A 122 4.33 12.31 20.24
N PRO A 123 3.47 11.30 20.45
CA PRO A 123 2.89 10.55 19.34
C PRO A 123 1.95 11.42 18.48
N GLY A 124 1.91 11.14 17.18
CA GLY A 124 1.17 11.91 16.18
C GLY A 124 1.87 13.21 15.79
N PRO A 125 1.14 14.21 15.26
CA PRO A 125 1.73 15.44 14.71
C PRO A 125 2.38 16.37 15.75
N GLY A 126 2.38 16.00 17.04
CA GLY A 126 2.95 16.82 18.10
C GLY A 126 2.12 18.08 18.41
N ALA A 127 2.79 19.18 18.69
CA ALA A 127 2.19 20.47 18.98
C ALA A 127 1.37 20.99 17.78
N GLN A 128 0.30 21.71 18.10
CA GLN A 128 -0.63 22.24 17.10
C GLN A 128 0.12 23.03 16.00
N ASN A 129 0.07 22.51 14.78
CA ASN A 129 0.66 23.08 13.55
C ASN A 129 2.20 23.08 13.48
N VAL A 130 2.89 22.22 14.24
CA VAL A 130 4.37 22.19 14.27
C VAL A 130 4.96 20.89 13.71
N ASP A 131 4.17 19.82 13.58
CA ASP A 131 4.61 18.51 13.07
C ASP A 131 5.90 18.01 13.78
N ASP A 132 5.96 18.19 15.10
CA ASP A 132 7.11 17.91 15.98
C ASP A 132 6.89 16.69 16.89
N GLY A 133 6.06 15.74 16.44
CA GLY A 133 5.82 14.48 17.14
C GLY A 133 6.48 13.28 16.47
N TYR A 134 5.86 12.10 16.54
CA TYR A 134 6.33 10.89 15.86
C TYR A 134 5.18 9.99 15.39
N ASP A 135 5.44 9.20 14.36
CA ASP A 135 4.45 8.29 13.80
C ASP A 135 4.11 7.13 14.74
N GLN A 136 2.83 6.81 14.81
CA GLN A 136 2.36 5.65 15.57
C GLN A 136 1.28 4.88 14.81
N ILE A 137 1.37 3.56 14.88
CA ILE A 137 0.28 2.68 14.50
C ILE A 137 -0.32 2.04 15.75
N ASN A 138 -1.63 2.15 15.91
CA ASN A 138 -2.37 1.51 16.99
C ASN A 138 -3.21 0.36 16.46
N VAL A 139 -2.85 -0.86 16.85
CA VAL A 139 -3.52 -2.09 16.43
C VAL A 139 -4.36 -2.61 17.58
N THR A 140 -5.67 -2.76 17.38
CA THR A 140 -6.56 -3.19 18.49
C THR A 140 -6.35 -4.66 18.84
N THR A 141 -6.11 -5.51 17.84
CA THR A 141 -6.03 -6.97 17.99
C THR A 141 -4.64 -7.50 17.65
N LEU A 142 -4.46 -8.14 16.50
CA LEU A 142 -3.23 -8.79 16.08
C LEU A 142 -2.42 -7.89 15.14
N ALA A 143 -1.14 -7.71 15.47
CA ALA A 143 -0.11 -7.26 14.53
C ALA A 143 0.69 -8.48 14.03
N THR A 144 0.79 -8.64 12.70
CA THR A 144 1.69 -9.61 12.07
C THR A 144 2.81 -8.85 11.36
N LEU A 145 4.05 -9.07 11.76
CA LEU A 145 5.20 -8.27 11.33
C LEU A 145 6.19 -9.09 10.49
N ASP A 146 6.60 -8.51 9.36
CA ASP A 146 7.66 -8.97 8.46
C ASP A 146 8.18 -7.74 7.68
N GLY A 147 9.00 -7.93 6.64
CA GLY A 147 9.41 -6.88 5.73
C GLY A 147 10.30 -5.84 6.39
N THR A 148 10.11 -4.58 6.02
CA THR A 148 10.99 -3.47 6.42
C THR A 148 10.32 -2.51 7.40
N LEU A 149 11.05 -2.16 8.46
CA LEU A 149 10.82 -0.97 9.26
C LEU A 149 11.84 0.10 8.85
N ASP A 150 11.36 1.28 8.47
CA ASP A 150 12.18 2.41 8.07
C ASP A 150 11.97 3.59 9.02
N ILE A 151 13.02 4.03 9.69
CA ILE A 151 12.95 5.16 10.63
C ILE A 151 13.56 6.40 9.99
N GLU A 152 12.83 7.51 10.00
CA GLU A 152 13.27 8.79 9.47
C GLU A 152 13.23 9.87 10.56
N LEU A 153 14.38 10.47 10.86
CA LEU A 153 14.43 11.67 11.71
C LEU A 153 14.10 12.89 10.85
N ILE A 154 13.12 13.69 11.27
CA ILE A 154 12.67 14.89 10.53
C ILE A 154 12.92 16.16 11.36
N ASN A 155 12.79 17.33 10.71
CA ASN A 155 12.83 18.64 11.37
C ASN A 155 14.11 18.88 12.22
N ASP A 156 15.24 18.31 11.79
CA ASP A 156 16.53 18.33 12.49
C ASP A 156 16.48 17.77 13.92
N PHE A 157 15.45 16.96 14.24
CA PHE A 157 15.30 16.37 15.56
C PHE A 157 16.42 15.37 15.84
N THR A 158 17.10 15.57 16.96
CA THR A 158 18.10 14.63 17.48
C THR A 158 17.61 14.08 18.82
N PRO A 159 17.17 12.81 18.86
CA PRO A 159 16.75 12.17 20.09
C PRO A 159 17.86 12.13 21.14
N SER A 160 17.50 12.24 22.42
CA SER A 160 18.40 12.09 23.56
C SER A 160 18.46 10.65 24.05
N ILE A 161 19.60 10.25 24.64
CA ILE A 161 19.74 8.91 25.24
C ILE A 161 18.65 8.69 26.29
N GLY A 162 17.95 7.57 26.17
CA GLY A 162 16.83 7.21 27.04
C GLY A 162 15.46 7.69 26.56
N ASP A 163 15.39 8.51 25.50
CA ASP A 163 14.11 8.80 24.85
C ASP A 163 13.51 7.50 24.29
N THR A 164 12.18 7.43 24.34
CA THR A 164 11.42 6.25 23.91
C THR A 164 10.27 6.64 22.99
N PHE A 165 10.04 5.82 21.96
CA PHE A 165 8.99 6.03 20.96
C PHE A 165 8.17 4.75 20.80
N ASP A 166 6.88 4.81 21.15
CA ASP A 166 5.96 3.69 21.00
C ASP A 166 5.39 3.68 19.59
N ILE A 167 6.16 3.16 18.64
CA ILE A 167 5.86 3.25 17.20
C ILE A 167 4.72 2.31 16.75
N LEU A 168 4.48 1.24 17.52
CA LEU A 168 3.39 0.30 17.28
C LEU A 168 2.83 -0.16 18.62
N THR A 169 1.52 -0.03 18.83
CA THR A 169 0.79 -0.69 19.92
C THR A 169 -0.08 -1.82 19.38
N PHE A 170 -0.28 -2.88 20.16
CA PHE A 170 -1.05 -4.04 19.75
C PHE A 170 -1.70 -4.78 20.93
N GLY A 171 -2.80 -5.48 20.67
CA GLY A 171 -3.34 -6.47 21.62
C GLY A 171 -2.51 -7.75 21.68
N SER A 172 -1.89 -8.14 20.56
CA SER A 172 -0.91 -9.22 20.45
C SER A 172 -0.07 -9.03 19.19
N VAL A 173 1.14 -9.61 19.18
CA VAL A 173 2.05 -9.56 18.04
C VAL A 173 2.55 -10.94 17.66
N THR A 174 2.77 -11.14 16.37
CA THR A 174 3.49 -12.29 15.83
C THR A 174 4.45 -11.84 14.74
N GLY A 175 5.55 -12.57 14.58
CA GLY A 175 6.60 -12.19 13.64
C GLY A 175 7.44 -11.03 14.15
N LYS A 176 8.26 -10.46 13.27
CA LYS A 176 9.15 -9.32 13.51
C LYS A 176 9.60 -8.78 12.16
N PHE A 177 9.91 -7.49 12.10
CA PHE A 177 10.51 -6.91 10.90
C PHE A 177 11.80 -7.64 10.55
N SER A 178 11.93 -8.01 9.28
CA SER A 178 13.11 -8.71 8.75
C SER A 178 14.27 -7.75 8.50
N ILE A 179 13.96 -6.47 8.22
CA ILE A 179 14.93 -5.42 7.89
C ILE A 179 14.57 -4.15 8.69
N GLY A 180 15.60 -3.49 9.22
CA GLY A 180 15.49 -2.16 9.85
C GLY A 180 16.43 -1.16 9.20
N THR A 181 15.94 0.00 8.78
CA THR A 181 16.72 1.12 8.23
C THR A 181 16.55 2.37 9.09
N GLY A 182 17.53 3.28 9.04
CA GLY A 182 17.52 4.50 9.87
C GLY A 182 17.71 4.27 11.37
N LEU A 183 18.02 3.04 11.79
CA LEU A 183 18.11 2.67 13.21
C LEU A 183 19.39 3.16 13.90
N TYR A 184 20.40 3.66 13.20
CA TYR A 184 21.71 3.98 13.78
C TYR A 184 22.45 5.08 13.03
N GLY A 185 23.46 5.64 13.69
CA GLY A 185 24.38 6.60 13.08
C GLY A 185 23.82 8.03 13.05
N PHE A 186 22.92 8.37 13.97
CA PHE A 186 22.40 9.72 14.17
C PHE A 186 23.05 10.41 15.40
N GLY A 187 22.69 11.68 15.62
CA GLY A 187 23.35 12.56 16.58
C GLY A 187 24.70 13.00 16.03
N ASP A 188 25.76 12.79 16.81
CA ASP A 188 27.10 12.85 16.20
C ASP A 188 27.28 11.68 15.22
N GLY A 189 26.67 10.53 15.48
CA GLY A 189 26.87 9.23 14.82
C GLY A 189 27.13 8.11 15.83
N SER A 190 27.10 8.43 17.12
CA SER A 190 27.20 7.47 18.23
C SER A 190 25.86 6.91 18.69
N LEU A 191 24.72 7.42 18.22
CA LEU A 191 23.40 7.01 18.69
C LEU A 191 22.74 5.98 17.78
N TYR A 192 21.91 5.13 18.39
CA TYR A 192 21.07 4.15 17.71
C TYR A 192 19.75 3.95 18.45
N PHE A 193 18.75 3.46 17.74
CA PHE A 193 17.49 2.96 18.29
C PHE A 193 17.60 1.46 18.57
N ASP A 194 17.45 1.09 19.83
CA ASP A 194 17.20 -0.30 20.20
C ASP A 194 15.71 -0.61 20.06
N LEU A 195 15.38 -1.67 19.33
CA LEU A 195 13.99 -2.07 19.09
C LEU A 195 13.57 -3.07 20.17
N VAL A 196 12.72 -2.63 21.09
CA VAL A 196 12.27 -3.39 22.25
C VAL A 196 10.82 -3.80 22.08
N GLU A 197 10.58 -5.10 21.94
CA GLU A 197 9.23 -5.68 22.01
C GLU A 197 8.81 -5.83 23.47
N GLN A 198 7.66 -5.27 23.81
CA GLN A 198 6.97 -5.49 25.09
C GLN A 198 5.66 -6.24 24.84
N ALA A 199 4.90 -6.52 25.90
CA ALA A 199 3.68 -7.31 25.82
C ALA A 199 2.60 -6.69 24.91
N ASP A 200 2.57 -5.37 24.78
CA ASP A 200 1.51 -4.61 24.10
C ASP A 200 2.04 -3.54 23.12
N ARG A 201 3.35 -3.49 22.89
CA ARG A 201 3.96 -2.49 22.01
C ARG A 201 5.33 -2.90 21.47
N LEU A 202 5.71 -2.29 20.36
CA LEU A 202 7.07 -2.23 19.85
C LEU A 202 7.59 -0.80 20.08
N GLN A 203 8.68 -0.69 20.83
CA GLN A 203 9.23 0.59 21.28
C GLN A 203 10.64 0.77 20.74
N LEU A 204 10.95 1.96 20.24
CA LEU A 204 12.34 2.38 20.01
C LEU A 204 12.88 3.01 21.29
N VAL A 205 14.08 2.61 21.71
CA VAL A 205 14.79 3.20 22.85
C VAL A 205 16.11 3.76 22.37
N VAL A 206 16.35 5.04 22.58
CA VAL A 206 17.61 5.68 22.15
C VAL A 206 18.74 5.25 23.06
N LYS A 207 19.79 4.69 22.46
CA LYS A 207 20.99 4.22 23.13
C LYS A 207 22.24 4.76 22.44
N GLN A 208 23.34 4.72 23.17
CA GLN A 208 24.66 5.08 22.65
C GLN A 208 25.47 3.82 22.35
N LEU A 209 26.21 3.85 21.24
CA LEU A 209 27.18 2.83 20.89
C LEU A 209 28.27 2.74 21.97
N PRO A 210 28.74 1.52 22.31
CA PRO A 210 29.76 1.35 23.34
C PRO A 210 31.09 2.06 22.99
N ASN A 211 31.86 2.41 24.02
CA ASN A 211 33.27 2.80 23.92
C ASN A 211 33.56 4.03 23.03
N GLY A 212 32.60 4.94 22.86
CA GLY A 212 32.76 6.09 21.97
C GLY A 212 32.83 5.72 20.49
N ALA A 213 32.34 4.53 20.13
CA ALA A 213 32.21 4.13 18.74
C ALA A 213 31.20 5.03 18.02
N HIS A 214 31.43 5.19 16.72
CA HIS A 214 30.72 6.12 15.90
C HIS A 214 30.60 5.59 14.48
N LEU A 215 29.39 5.57 13.95
CA LEU A 215 29.15 5.17 12.58
C LEU A 215 29.25 6.42 11.72
N LEU A 216 30.22 6.45 10.83
CA LEU A 216 30.31 7.53 9.85
C LEU A 216 29.14 7.40 8.87
N PRO A 217 28.49 8.50 8.47
CA PRO A 217 27.57 8.44 7.34
C PRO A 217 28.33 7.83 6.16
N SER A 218 27.71 6.90 5.43
CA SER A 218 28.33 6.25 4.28
C SER A 218 28.80 7.35 3.33
N SER A 219 30.12 7.57 3.27
CA SER A 219 30.67 8.60 2.40
C SER A 219 30.33 8.18 0.97
N SER A 220 29.45 8.93 0.31
CA SER A 220 29.46 8.97 -1.15
C SER A 220 30.85 9.44 -1.52
N ALA A 221 31.71 8.49 -1.90
CA ALA A 221 33.01 8.79 -2.46
C ALA A 221 32.73 9.46 -3.81
N ALA A 222 32.72 10.78 -3.81
CA ALA A 222 32.85 11.56 -5.03
C ALA A 222 34.14 11.10 -5.73
N HIS A 223 33.98 10.50 -6.91
CA HIS A 223 34.99 10.42 -7.95
C HIS A 223 34.37 10.95 -9.23
#